data_AF-A0A964ZRL9-F1
#
_entry.id   AF-A0A964ZRL9-F1
#
_cell.length_a   1.000
_cell.length_b   1.000
_cell.length_c   1.000
_cell.angle_alpha   90.00
_cell.angle_beta   90.00
_cell.angle_gamma   90.00
#
_symmetry.space_group_name_H-M   'P 1'
#
loop_
_entity.id
_entity.type
_entity.pdbx_description
1 polymer ?
#
loop_
_entity_poly.entity_id
_entity_poly.type
_entity_poly.pdbx_seq_one_letter_code
_entity_poly.pdbx_strand_id
1 'polypeptide(L)'
;MEISVDRALSHATSILIKAGVNEVNSEKTARAIVTSDVWGNPSHGLMRLPFYLQRLTQGGVNPKAELKVISEFGGTISLDGQDGLGHWQLLDGAQIGVTKAKQHGISLVSIANSSHCGALGVYLYPALDAKMISMIFTNGPAVMPAVGGNSPILSTSPIACAIPSNPPMIVDLSTSAVARGKIASAAKAGRSIPQGWAVNEKGEAITDAKQALMGMLAPLGGAKGFALGLMVESLSAGLSGGSLSRAIPDMFNPDDDKKAQGISHTVITINPASIGKDSKEGLDELAASITASGGRLPGSKRVSPNIDKFIEVGPKGLFAVVIIVSAVFLGLRYAAMKSGSSESLSTLIAGGFAICGATAIAAISSTRKSEERDVSYAVALVALCGTLSVFVIPPLANLFSLSDATAGAWIGAAVHDVGQVIATASLMGPAALDSAVIVKLTRVVLLIPLIILLSYKTSEKRSLKSATPVFVIGFVACALIVNALSLPESAINLGKESSKIFLSLGLLGMGLSVKWAAIKALGAKPLVLGLLAWVACGGFALAVIISVGL
;
A
#
# COMPACT_ATOMS: atom_id res chain seq x y z
N MET A 1 10.86 -19.76 -1.00
CA MET A 1 9.74 -19.69 -1.96
C MET A 1 9.12 -18.34 -1.77
N GLU A 2 9.26 -17.46 -2.74
CA GLU A 2 8.73 -16.10 -2.66
C GLU A 2 7.37 -16.06 -3.36
N ILE A 3 6.35 -15.55 -2.67
CA ILE A 3 4.95 -15.52 -3.10
C ILE A 3 4.53 -14.06 -3.18
N SER A 4 3.87 -13.66 -4.27
CA SER A 4 3.35 -12.30 -4.39
C SER A 4 2.25 -12.04 -3.35
N VAL A 5 2.12 -10.80 -2.90
CA VAL A 5 1.09 -10.38 -1.93
C VAL A 5 -0.31 -10.72 -2.42
N ASP A 6 -0.64 -10.43 -3.68
CA ASP A 6 -1.95 -10.75 -4.26
C ASP A 6 -2.23 -12.27 -4.25
N ARG A 7 -1.24 -13.08 -4.64
CA ARG A 7 -1.39 -14.53 -4.63
C ARG A 7 -1.53 -15.06 -3.20
N ALA A 8 -0.77 -14.53 -2.26
CA ALA A 8 -0.88 -14.86 -0.85
C ALA A 8 -2.28 -14.51 -0.32
N LEU A 9 -2.82 -13.34 -0.65
CA LEU A 9 -4.17 -12.91 -0.29
C LEU A 9 -5.21 -13.84 -0.91
N SER A 10 -5.24 -13.99 -2.23
CA SER A 10 -6.22 -14.85 -2.91
C SER A 10 -6.18 -16.29 -2.41
N HIS A 11 -4.98 -16.83 -2.17
CA HIS A 11 -4.83 -18.20 -1.68
C HIS A 11 -5.29 -18.35 -0.23
N ALA A 12 -4.88 -17.45 0.66
CA ALA A 12 -5.33 -17.46 2.05
C ALA A 12 -6.84 -17.28 2.15
N THR A 13 -7.42 -16.33 1.42
CA THR A 13 -8.88 -16.12 1.32
C THR A 13 -9.58 -17.38 0.85
N SER A 14 -9.13 -17.99 -0.25
CA SER A 14 -9.75 -19.20 -0.80
C SER A 14 -9.75 -20.37 0.19
N ILE A 15 -8.66 -20.56 0.95
CA ILE A 15 -8.58 -21.64 1.93
C ILE A 15 -9.47 -21.36 3.15
N LEU A 16 -9.56 -20.10 3.60
CA LEU A 16 -10.47 -19.71 4.68
C LEU A 16 -11.95 -19.90 4.29
N ILE A 17 -12.31 -19.59 3.05
CA ILE A 17 -13.66 -19.86 2.51
C ILE A 17 -13.95 -21.36 2.52
N LYS A 18 -12.98 -22.18 2.07
CA LYS A 18 -13.12 -23.65 2.12
C LYS A 18 -13.24 -24.19 3.54
N ALA A 19 -12.66 -23.51 4.53
CA ALA A 19 -12.80 -23.82 5.95
C ALA A 19 -14.14 -23.31 6.56
N GLY A 20 -15.03 -22.76 5.73
CA GLY A 20 -16.40 -22.39 6.11
C GLY A 20 -16.60 -20.94 6.53
N VAL A 21 -15.54 -20.12 6.53
CA VAL A 21 -15.64 -18.69 6.82
C VAL A 21 -16.26 -17.97 5.62
N ASN A 22 -17.16 -17.01 5.84
CA ASN A 22 -17.74 -16.25 4.72
C ASN A 22 -16.66 -15.45 3.96
N GLU A 23 -16.95 -15.09 2.71
CA GLU A 23 -16.00 -14.44 1.80
C GLU A 23 -15.42 -13.14 2.37
N VAL A 24 -16.29 -12.23 2.83
CA VAL A 24 -15.88 -10.94 3.39
C VAL A 24 -14.95 -11.09 4.59
N ASN A 25 -15.29 -11.98 5.53
CA ASN A 25 -14.46 -12.22 6.71
C ASN A 25 -13.17 -12.97 6.38
N SER A 26 -13.19 -13.81 5.34
CA SER A 26 -12.00 -14.48 4.81
C SER A 26 -11.02 -13.48 4.23
N GLU A 27 -11.49 -12.51 3.44
CA GLU A 27 -10.65 -11.45 2.86
C GLU A 27 -10.02 -10.58 3.95
N LYS A 28 -10.81 -10.12 4.92
CA LYS A 28 -10.30 -9.33 6.07
C LYS A 28 -9.22 -10.09 6.84
N THR A 29 -9.46 -11.37 7.11
CA THR A 29 -8.52 -12.24 7.82
C THR A 29 -7.24 -12.45 7.01
N ALA A 30 -7.36 -12.82 5.74
CA ALA A 30 -6.23 -13.01 4.83
C ALA A 30 -5.39 -11.73 4.73
N ARG A 31 -6.03 -10.56 4.62
CA ARG A 31 -5.35 -9.27 4.58
C ARG A 31 -4.52 -9.03 5.84
N ALA A 32 -5.07 -9.24 7.02
CA ALA A 32 -4.31 -9.07 8.27
C ALA A 32 -3.09 -10.01 8.37
N ILE A 33 -3.26 -11.28 7.96
CA ILE A 33 -2.19 -12.28 7.93
C ILE A 33 -1.07 -11.87 6.96
N VAL A 34 -1.42 -11.58 5.71
CA VAL A 34 -0.42 -11.24 4.68
C VAL A 34 0.25 -9.90 4.97
N THR A 35 -0.48 -8.92 5.50
CA THR A 35 0.09 -7.63 5.94
C THR A 35 1.18 -7.83 6.99
N SER A 36 1.00 -8.79 7.89
CA SER A 36 2.00 -9.12 8.90
C SER A 36 3.31 -9.62 8.27
N ASP A 37 3.25 -10.43 7.21
CA ASP A 37 4.45 -10.85 6.46
C ASP A 37 5.10 -9.66 5.74
N VAL A 38 4.30 -8.82 5.07
CA VAL A 38 4.79 -7.61 4.36
C VAL A 38 5.54 -6.67 5.30
N TRP A 39 5.11 -6.56 6.56
CA TRP A 39 5.79 -5.75 7.57
C TRP A 39 7.01 -6.41 8.21
N GLY A 40 7.37 -7.62 7.77
CA GLY A 40 8.48 -8.38 8.34
C GLY A 40 8.16 -8.99 9.70
N ASN A 41 6.88 -9.26 10.00
CA ASN A 41 6.41 -9.95 11.20
C ASN A 41 5.88 -11.37 10.86
N PRO A 42 6.70 -12.27 10.28
CA PRO A 42 6.23 -13.57 9.81
C PRO A 42 5.66 -14.44 10.93
N SER A 43 6.09 -14.23 12.19
CA SER A 43 5.53 -14.94 13.35
C SER A 43 4.03 -14.75 13.56
N HIS A 44 3.42 -13.77 12.88
CA HIS A 44 1.97 -13.52 12.87
C HIS A 44 1.38 -13.53 11.44
N GLY A 45 2.17 -13.91 10.44
CA GLY A 45 1.78 -13.99 9.03
C GLY A 45 1.38 -15.41 8.59
N LEU A 46 1.59 -15.73 7.31
CA LEU A 46 1.12 -16.96 6.67
C LEU A 46 1.59 -18.24 7.36
N MET A 47 2.73 -18.21 8.07
CA MET A 47 3.17 -19.37 8.85
C MET A 47 2.18 -19.77 9.97
N ARG A 48 1.26 -18.87 10.36
CA ARG A 48 0.19 -19.13 11.34
C ARG A 48 -1.10 -19.64 10.73
N LEU A 49 -1.30 -19.46 9.42
CA LEU A 49 -2.52 -19.90 8.75
C LEU A 49 -2.88 -21.37 9.00
N PRO A 50 -1.94 -22.34 8.99
CA PRO A 50 -2.26 -23.73 9.30
C PRO A 50 -2.89 -23.94 10.68
N PHE A 51 -2.47 -23.19 11.70
CA PHE A 51 -3.04 -23.29 13.05
C PHE A 51 -4.48 -22.79 13.09
N TYR A 52 -4.79 -21.70 12.38
CA TYR A 52 -6.17 -21.20 12.30
C TYR A 52 -7.08 -22.19 11.58
N LEU A 53 -6.61 -22.78 10.48
CA LEU A 53 -7.36 -23.78 9.71
C LEU A 53 -7.60 -25.07 10.50
N GLN A 54 -6.59 -25.53 11.25
CA GLN A 54 -6.71 -26.66 12.16
C GLN A 54 -7.84 -26.41 13.17
N ARG A 55 -7.84 -25.26 13.86
CA ARG A 55 -8.85 -24.94 14.86
C ARG A 55 -10.25 -24.70 14.29
N LEU A 56 -10.36 -24.11 13.09
CA LEU A 56 -11.63 -24.02 12.35
C LEU A 56 -12.19 -25.42 12.06
N THR A 57 -11.34 -26.33 11.59
CA THR A 57 -11.75 -27.71 11.24
C THR A 57 -12.12 -28.52 12.48
N GLN A 58 -11.45 -28.28 13.61
CA GLN A 58 -11.69 -28.98 14.88
C GLN A 58 -12.81 -28.35 15.73
N GLY A 59 -13.39 -27.23 15.29
CA GLY A 59 -14.47 -26.54 16.01
C GLY A 59 -14.03 -25.64 17.16
N GLY A 60 -12.72 -25.40 17.35
CA GLY A 60 -12.20 -24.45 18.33
C GLY A 60 -12.29 -22.98 17.89
N VAL A 61 -12.66 -22.74 16.63
CA VAL A 61 -13.02 -21.41 16.09
C VAL A 61 -14.33 -21.56 15.33
N ASN A 62 -15.28 -20.68 15.57
CA ASN A 62 -16.57 -20.67 14.89
C ASN A 62 -16.45 -19.98 13.51
N PRO A 63 -16.58 -20.71 12.38
CA PRO A 63 -16.46 -20.11 11.06
C PRO A 63 -17.63 -19.19 10.68
N LYS A 64 -18.78 -19.33 11.37
CA LYS A 64 -20.01 -18.59 11.13
C LYS A 64 -20.28 -17.52 12.20
N ALA A 65 -19.25 -17.15 12.96
CA ALA A 65 -19.38 -16.14 14.01
C ALA A 65 -19.80 -14.78 13.45
N GLU A 66 -20.62 -14.07 14.22
CA GLU A 66 -21.02 -12.69 13.99
C GLU A 66 -20.68 -11.85 15.22
N LEU A 67 -20.41 -10.55 15.05
CA LEU A 67 -20.25 -9.64 16.18
C LEU A 67 -21.64 -9.24 16.70
N LYS A 68 -22.00 -9.74 17.89
CA LYS A 68 -23.28 -9.42 18.52
C LYS A 68 -23.13 -8.31 19.55
N VAL A 69 -23.99 -7.30 19.47
CA VAL A 69 -24.00 -6.22 20.46
C VAL A 69 -24.51 -6.75 21.80
N ILE A 70 -23.67 -6.66 22.83
CA ILE A 70 -24.03 -6.95 24.23
C ILE A 70 -24.61 -5.67 24.85
N SER A 71 -23.94 -4.55 24.66
CA SER A 71 -24.34 -3.26 25.18
C SER A 71 -23.75 -2.12 24.35
N GLU A 72 -24.44 -0.99 24.32
CA GLU A 72 -24.00 0.20 23.60
C GLU A 72 -24.45 1.46 24.35
N PHE A 73 -23.53 2.39 24.58
CA PHE A 73 -23.80 3.65 25.25
C PHE A 73 -22.83 4.73 24.79
N GLY A 74 -23.35 5.74 24.06
CA GLY A 74 -22.54 6.82 23.48
C GLY A 74 -21.35 6.29 22.66
N GLY A 75 -20.15 6.74 23.02
CA GLY A 75 -18.89 6.30 22.41
C GLY A 75 -18.49 4.86 22.74
N THR A 76 -19.18 4.17 23.65
CA THR A 76 -18.84 2.82 24.09
C THR A 76 -19.73 1.75 23.46
N ILE A 77 -19.15 0.59 23.16
CA ILE A 77 -19.88 -0.59 22.68
C ILE A 77 -19.14 -1.86 23.10
N SER A 78 -19.90 -2.85 23.57
CA SER A 78 -19.42 -4.19 23.89
C SER A 78 -20.01 -5.21 22.95
N LEU A 79 -19.16 -6.07 22.40
CA LEU A 79 -19.48 -7.06 21.38
C LEU A 79 -19.10 -8.46 21.86
N ASP A 80 -19.94 -9.44 21.56
CA ASP A 80 -19.62 -10.87 21.64
C ASP A 80 -19.10 -11.34 20.27
N GLY A 81 -17.88 -11.88 20.25
CA GLY A 81 -17.23 -12.43 19.06
C GLY A 81 -17.66 -13.86 18.73
N GLN A 82 -18.44 -14.55 19.58
CA GLN A 82 -18.92 -15.90 19.31
C GLN A 82 -17.83 -16.90 18.86
N ASP A 83 -16.63 -16.76 19.41
CA ASP A 83 -15.42 -17.55 19.15
C ASP A 83 -14.97 -17.56 17.68
N GLY A 84 -15.26 -16.48 16.95
CA GLY A 84 -14.79 -16.27 15.58
C GLY A 84 -13.30 -15.96 15.49
N LEU A 85 -12.80 -15.91 14.24
CA LEU A 85 -11.43 -15.47 13.96
C LEU A 85 -11.22 -14.01 14.41
N GLY A 86 -10.26 -13.79 15.31
CA GLY A 86 -9.99 -12.46 15.85
C GLY A 86 -9.57 -11.42 14.80
N HIS A 87 -9.07 -11.87 13.64
CA HIS A 87 -8.56 -10.97 12.62
C HIS A 87 -9.64 -10.08 12.01
N TRP A 88 -10.74 -10.65 11.50
CA TRP A 88 -11.81 -9.84 10.93
C TRP A 88 -12.59 -9.10 12.02
N GLN A 89 -12.72 -9.70 13.21
CA GLN A 89 -13.43 -9.09 14.34
C GLN A 89 -12.76 -7.82 14.83
N LEU A 90 -11.44 -7.87 15.00
CA LEU A 90 -10.68 -6.72 15.46
C LEU A 90 -10.62 -5.61 14.40
N LEU A 91 -10.57 -5.97 13.11
CA LEU A 91 -10.65 -4.98 12.03
C LEU A 91 -12.01 -4.27 12.02
N ASP A 92 -13.11 -5.00 12.17
CA ASP A 92 -14.45 -4.44 12.23
C ASP A 92 -14.63 -3.59 13.50
N GLY A 93 -14.12 -4.07 14.64
CA GLY A 93 -14.06 -3.29 15.88
C GLY A 93 -13.31 -1.97 15.73
N ALA A 94 -12.17 -1.97 15.03
CA ALA A 94 -11.42 -0.75 14.76
C ALA A 94 -12.21 0.25 13.90
N GLN A 95 -12.93 -0.23 12.88
CA GLN A 95 -13.79 0.60 12.02
C GLN A 95 -14.99 1.18 12.79
N ILE A 96 -15.61 0.37 13.66
CA ILE A 96 -16.66 0.83 14.58
C ILE A 96 -16.12 1.93 15.50
N GLY A 97 -14.92 1.74 16.06
CA GLY A 97 -14.27 2.73 16.91
C GLY A 97 -14.06 4.06 16.21
N VAL A 98 -13.53 4.05 14.98
CA VAL A 98 -13.40 5.28 14.17
C VAL A 98 -14.75 5.97 13.95
N THR A 99 -15.78 5.20 13.62
CA THR A 99 -17.12 5.75 13.37
C THR A 99 -17.69 6.41 14.63
N LYS A 100 -17.56 5.77 15.79
CA LYS A 100 -18.03 6.32 17.07
C LYS A 100 -17.19 7.50 17.55
N ALA A 101 -15.87 7.46 17.39
CA ALA A 101 -14.99 8.57 17.76
C ALA A 101 -15.27 9.83 16.92
N LYS A 102 -15.67 9.70 15.66
CA LYS A 102 -16.17 10.84 14.85
C LYS A 102 -17.40 11.50 15.47
N GLN A 103 -18.29 10.71 16.06
CA GLN A 103 -19.56 11.19 16.63
C GLN A 103 -19.41 11.73 18.05
N HIS A 104 -18.56 11.10 18.87
CA HIS A 104 -18.49 11.34 20.32
C HIS A 104 -17.14 11.91 20.78
N GLY A 105 -16.20 12.15 19.86
CA GLY A 105 -14.84 12.58 20.15
C GLY A 105 -13.90 11.46 20.64
N ILE A 106 -14.44 10.49 21.37
CA ILE A 106 -13.74 9.27 21.81
C ILE A 106 -14.68 8.07 21.71
N SER A 107 -14.11 6.88 21.45
CA SER A 107 -14.83 5.62 21.52
C SER A 107 -14.05 4.55 22.28
N LEU A 108 -14.77 3.60 22.87
CA LEU A 108 -14.24 2.34 23.38
C LEU A 108 -15.06 1.18 22.82
N VAL A 109 -14.41 0.31 22.05
CA VAL A 109 -14.99 -0.93 21.52
C VAL A 109 -14.37 -2.10 22.25
N SER A 110 -15.18 -2.88 22.95
CA SER A 110 -14.79 -4.11 23.64
C SER A 110 -15.32 -5.31 22.87
N ILE A 111 -14.48 -6.32 22.63
CA ILE A 111 -14.84 -7.57 21.95
C ILE A 111 -14.47 -8.73 22.88
N ALA A 112 -15.45 -9.43 23.43
CA ALA A 112 -15.28 -10.65 24.20
C ALA A 112 -15.40 -11.90 23.30
N ASN A 113 -15.01 -13.07 23.83
CA ASN A 113 -15.18 -14.36 23.15
C ASN A 113 -14.68 -14.37 21.70
N SER A 114 -13.46 -13.86 21.50
CA SER A 114 -12.76 -13.87 20.22
C SER A 114 -11.64 -14.91 20.26
N SER A 115 -10.78 -14.87 19.25
CA SER A 115 -9.58 -15.71 19.14
C SER A 115 -8.36 -14.88 18.78
N HIS A 116 -7.22 -15.55 18.61
CA HIS A 116 -5.97 -14.93 18.21
C HIS A 116 -6.11 -14.07 16.94
N CYS A 117 -5.60 -12.85 16.98
CA CYS A 117 -5.71 -11.84 15.92
C CYS A 117 -4.35 -11.49 15.26
N GLY A 118 -3.26 -12.19 15.54
CA GLY A 118 -1.99 -11.87 14.91
C GLY A 118 -1.37 -10.56 15.41
N ALA A 119 -0.77 -9.77 14.51
CA ALA A 119 -0.06 -8.54 14.88
C ALA A 119 -1.04 -7.37 15.02
N LEU A 120 -1.13 -6.78 16.22
CA LEU A 120 -2.09 -5.71 16.51
C LEU A 120 -1.96 -4.49 15.59
N GLY A 121 -0.73 -4.16 15.18
CA GLY A 121 -0.49 -2.97 14.38
C GLY A 121 -1.28 -2.93 13.08
N VAL A 122 -1.61 -4.08 12.46
CA VAL A 122 -2.30 -4.13 11.15
C VAL A 122 -3.75 -3.60 11.22
N TYR A 123 -4.33 -3.54 12.42
CA TYR A 123 -5.70 -3.04 12.67
C TYR A 123 -5.77 -1.54 12.93
N LEU A 124 -4.62 -0.86 12.90
CA LEU A 124 -4.52 0.59 13.17
C LEU A 124 -4.83 1.46 11.94
N TYR A 125 -4.86 0.89 10.73
CA TYR A 125 -5.09 1.66 9.51
C TYR A 125 -6.40 2.42 9.43
N PRO A 126 -7.56 1.86 9.86
CA PRO A 126 -8.80 2.63 9.88
C PRO A 126 -8.66 3.97 10.63
N ALA A 127 -7.89 4.00 11.72
CA ALA A 127 -7.64 5.21 12.48
C ALA A 127 -6.64 6.15 11.79
N LEU A 128 -5.53 5.61 11.26
CA LEU A 128 -4.55 6.41 10.51
C LEU A 128 -5.17 7.09 9.28
N ASP A 129 -6.00 6.37 8.54
CA ASP A 129 -6.71 6.88 7.36
C ASP A 129 -7.71 7.97 7.76
N ALA A 130 -8.41 7.77 8.88
CA ALA A 130 -9.34 8.75 9.44
C ALA A 130 -8.66 9.91 10.21
N LYS A 131 -7.32 9.97 10.24
CA LYS A 131 -6.54 10.96 11.00
C LYS A 131 -6.85 10.97 12.50
N MET A 132 -7.06 9.79 13.07
CA MET A 132 -7.37 9.58 14.49
C MET A 132 -6.27 8.83 15.22
N ILE A 133 -6.16 9.08 16.53
CA ILE A 133 -5.33 8.26 17.42
C ILE A 133 -6.14 7.03 17.80
N SER A 134 -5.53 5.84 17.77
CA SER A 134 -6.20 4.62 18.21
C SER A 134 -5.24 3.71 18.94
N MET A 135 -5.68 3.14 20.05
CA MET A 135 -4.95 2.17 20.85
C MET A 135 -5.69 0.84 20.84
N ILE A 136 -4.95 -0.24 20.68
CA ILE A 136 -5.49 -1.60 20.68
C ILE A 136 -4.79 -2.44 21.74
N PHE A 137 -5.58 -3.20 22.49
CA PHE A 137 -5.17 -4.10 23.56
C PHE A 137 -5.78 -5.47 23.33
N THR A 138 -5.01 -6.54 23.57
CA THR A 138 -5.53 -7.92 23.54
C THR A 138 -4.80 -8.77 24.57
N ASN A 139 -5.45 -9.81 25.09
CA ASN A 139 -4.80 -10.84 25.89
C ASN A 139 -4.60 -12.16 25.11
N GLY A 140 -4.20 -13.21 25.80
CA GLY A 140 -3.89 -14.51 25.20
C GLY A 140 -3.54 -15.54 26.26
N PRO A 141 -2.97 -16.70 25.88
CA PRO A 141 -2.53 -17.70 26.85
C PRO A 141 -1.47 -17.14 27.81
N ALA A 142 -1.57 -17.48 29.10
CA ALA A 142 -0.63 -17.05 30.12
C ALA A 142 0.78 -17.60 29.86
N VAL A 143 1.76 -16.70 29.84
CA VAL A 143 3.18 -17.04 29.64
C VAL A 143 4.16 -16.22 30.49
N MET A 144 3.71 -15.10 31.05
CA MET A 144 4.51 -14.21 31.91
C MET A 144 4.11 -14.38 33.39
N PRO A 145 5.08 -14.43 34.31
CA PRO A 145 4.79 -14.45 35.74
C PRO A 145 4.51 -13.05 36.29
N ALA A 146 3.92 -13.01 37.49
CA ALA A 146 3.97 -11.83 38.33
C ALA A 146 5.41 -11.52 38.76
N VAL A 147 5.68 -10.27 39.15
CA VAL A 147 6.97 -9.90 39.74
C VAL A 147 7.21 -10.72 41.01
N GLY A 148 8.27 -11.52 41.03
CA GLY A 148 8.56 -12.44 42.13
C GLY A 148 7.67 -13.70 42.17
N GLY A 149 6.80 -13.88 41.17
CA GLY A 149 5.94 -15.06 41.05
C GLY A 149 6.64 -16.25 40.39
N ASN A 150 6.12 -17.45 40.64
CA ASN A 150 6.65 -18.72 40.16
C ASN A 150 5.78 -19.40 39.08
N SER A 151 4.70 -18.74 38.63
CA SER A 151 3.78 -19.30 37.64
C SER A 151 3.30 -18.25 36.64
N PRO A 152 3.01 -18.63 35.37
CA PRO A 152 2.41 -17.73 34.41
C PRO A 152 1.03 -17.24 34.86
N ILE A 153 0.78 -15.94 34.70
CA ILE A 153 -0.51 -15.33 35.02
C ILE A 153 -1.00 -14.36 33.93
N LEU A 154 -0.09 -13.74 33.18
CA LEU A 154 -0.41 -12.84 32.07
C LEU A 154 0.10 -13.39 30.75
N SER A 155 -0.55 -13.03 29.64
CA SER A 155 -0.06 -13.31 28.30
C SER A 155 1.13 -12.41 27.92
N THR A 156 1.56 -12.45 26.65
CA THR A 156 2.49 -11.43 26.11
C THR A 156 1.88 -10.04 25.97
N SER A 157 0.56 -9.94 26.20
CA SER A 157 -0.26 -8.74 26.41
C SER A 157 0.20 -7.54 25.57
N PRO A 158 0.05 -7.62 24.23
CA PRO A 158 0.57 -6.58 23.34
C PRO A 158 -0.26 -5.29 23.39
N ILE A 159 0.41 -4.20 23.05
CA ILE A 159 -0.15 -2.85 22.94
C ILE A 159 0.22 -2.30 21.58
N ALA A 160 -0.76 -1.78 20.84
CA ALA A 160 -0.52 -1.05 19.61
C ALA A 160 -1.16 0.34 19.65
N CYS A 161 -0.54 1.32 19.00
CA CYS A 161 -1.03 2.69 18.92
C CYS A 161 -0.78 3.31 17.54
N ALA A 162 -1.83 3.86 16.95
CA ALA A 162 -1.83 4.69 15.74
C ALA A 162 -1.63 6.15 16.14
N ILE A 163 -0.68 6.83 15.51
CA ILE A 163 -0.52 8.28 15.65
C ILE A 163 -0.54 8.90 14.25
N PRO A 164 -1.55 9.73 13.91
CA PRO A 164 -1.79 10.23 12.56
C PRO A 164 -0.89 11.43 12.19
N SER A 165 0.40 11.37 12.53
CA SER A 165 1.43 12.33 12.11
C SER A 165 1.77 12.18 10.61
N ASN A 166 2.62 13.06 10.09
CA ASN A 166 3.19 12.98 8.75
C ASN A 166 4.73 12.90 8.81
N PRO A 167 5.35 11.74 8.50
CA PRO A 167 4.72 10.47 8.16
C PRO A 167 4.04 9.83 9.40
N PRO A 168 3.10 8.88 9.21
CA PRO A 168 2.38 8.26 10.31
C PRO A 168 3.31 7.42 11.19
N MET A 169 3.05 7.41 12.49
CA MET A 169 3.76 6.55 13.44
C MET A 169 2.86 5.40 13.90
N ILE A 170 3.46 4.22 14.02
CA ILE A 170 2.82 3.02 14.58
C ILE A 170 3.70 2.48 15.71
N VAL A 171 3.09 2.38 16.88
CA VAL A 171 3.62 1.61 18.02
C VAL A 171 2.94 0.24 18.01
N ASP A 172 3.71 -0.83 18.20
CA ASP A 172 3.22 -2.20 18.27
C ASP A 172 4.27 -3.05 18.96
N LEU A 173 4.01 -3.40 20.21
CA LEU A 173 4.97 -4.04 21.10
C LEU A 173 4.29 -5.06 22.01
N SER A 174 5.07 -6.05 22.44
CA SER A 174 4.70 -6.94 23.55
C SER A 174 5.20 -6.35 24.87
N THR A 175 4.48 -6.66 25.95
CA THR A 175 4.89 -6.31 27.32
C THR A 175 5.87 -7.33 27.93
N SER A 176 6.19 -8.39 27.18
CA SER A 176 7.30 -9.31 27.47
C SER A 176 8.62 -8.80 26.92
N ALA A 177 9.74 -9.21 27.52
CA ALA A 177 11.08 -8.83 27.09
C ALA A 177 11.40 -9.30 25.65
N VAL A 178 10.77 -10.38 25.20
CA VAL A 178 10.92 -10.92 23.85
C VAL A 178 9.67 -11.67 23.41
N ALA A 179 9.38 -11.70 22.11
CA ALA A 179 8.34 -12.58 21.58
C ALA A 179 8.73 -14.07 21.73
N ARG A 180 7.77 -14.92 22.17
CA ARG A 180 7.94 -16.39 22.29
C ARG A 180 8.48 -17.04 21.01
N GLY A 181 8.07 -16.54 19.84
CA GLY A 181 8.55 -17.02 18.54
C GLY A 181 10.06 -16.87 18.32
N LYS A 182 10.71 -15.86 18.93
CA LYS A 182 12.18 -15.72 18.86
C LYS A 182 12.90 -16.79 19.68
N ILE A 183 12.36 -17.16 20.84
CA ILE A 183 12.86 -18.27 21.65
C ILE A 183 12.67 -19.59 20.88
N ALA A 184 11.50 -19.81 20.27
CA ALA A 184 11.25 -21.00 19.46
C ALA A 184 12.21 -21.12 18.26
N SER A 185 12.51 -20.00 17.60
CA SER A 185 13.49 -19.95 16.52
C SER A 185 14.90 -20.29 17.01
N ALA A 186 15.34 -19.71 18.14
CA ALA A 186 16.63 -20.02 18.76
C ALA A 186 16.74 -21.50 19.16
N ALA A 187 15.68 -22.07 19.76
CA ALA A 187 15.62 -23.48 20.15
C ALA A 187 15.71 -24.41 18.95
N LYS A 188 15.00 -24.10 17.86
CA LYS A 188 15.09 -24.86 16.59
C LYS A 188 16.48 -24.78 15.97
N ALA A 189 17.16 -23.64 16.11
CA ALA A 189 18.53 -23.43 15.65
C ALA A 189 19.61 -23.97 16.62
N GLY A 190 19.22 -24.53 17.77
CA GLY A 190 20.16 -25.01 18.79
C GLY A 190 21.04 -23.92 19.41
N ARG A 191 20.57 -22.66 19.44
CA ARG A 191 21.31 -21.51 19.98
C ARG A 191 20.82 -21.15 21.37
N SER A 192 21.68 -20.54 22.19
CA SER A 192 21.28 -19.89 23.44
C SER A 192 20.50 -18.60 23.19
N ILE A 193 19.76 -18.14 24.20
CA ILE A 193 19.09 -16.84 24.23
C ILE A 193 19.79 -15.88 25.21
N PRO A 194 19.68 -14.56 25.00
CA PRO A 194 20.14 -13.57 25.96
C PRO A 194 19.51 -13.73 27.35
N GLN A 195 20.25 -13.37 28.39
CA GLN A 195 19.71 -13.28 29.75
C GLN A 195 18.56 -12.27 29.80
N GLY A 196 17.55 -12.55 30.62
CA GLY A 196 16.39 -11.67 30.81
C GLY A 196 15.28 -11.84 29.77
N TRP A 197 15.36 -12.85 28.89
CA TRP A 197 14.27 -13.22 27.99
C TRP A 197 13.28 -14.20 28.63
N ALA A 198 13.79 -15.15 29.41
CA ALA A 198 12.99 -16.17 30.07
C ALA A 198 13.51 -16.45 31.48
N VAL A 199 12.62 -16.96 32.33
CA VAL A 199 12.91 -17.34 33.72
C VAL A 199 12.30 -18.71 34.04
N ASN A 200 12.90 -19.44 34.98
CA ASN A 200 12.37 -20.69 35.49
C ASN A 200 11.33 -20.44 36.61
N GLU A 201 10.79 -21.50 37.20
CA GLU A 201 9.82 -21.43 38.32
C GLU A 201 10.37 -20.71 39.56
N LYS A 202 11.68 -20.61 39.72
CA LYS A 202 12.33 -19.86 40.82
C LYS A 202 12.56 -18.39 40.47
N GLY A 203 12.19 -17.94 39.26
CA GLY A 203 12.47 -16.60 38.75
C GLY A 203 13.91 -16.40 38.29
N GLU A 204 14.72 -17.46 38.24
CA GLU A 204 16.11 -17.41 37.78
C GLU A 204 16.16 -17.40 36.25
N ALA A 205 17.09 -16.64 35.67
CA ALA A 205 17.16 -16.48 34.22
C ALA A 205 17.53 -17.79 33.50
N ILE A 206 16.84 -18.08 32.40
CA ILE A 206 17.14 -19.19 31.50
C ILE A 206 17.78 -18.66 30.22
N THR A 207 18.94 -19.23 29.84
CA THR A 207 19.63 -18.90 28.58
C THR A 207 19.64 -20.07 27.59
N ASP A 208 19.32 -21.29 28.01
CA ASP A 208 19.09 -22.39 27.07
C ASP A 208 17.72 -22.23 26.40
N ALA A 209 17.69 -22.17 25.07
CA ALA A 209 16.46 -21.88 24.36
C ALA A 209 15.40 -22.99 24.46
N LYS A 210 15.80 -24.26 24.62
CA LYS A 210 14.86 -25.38 24.77
C LYS A 210 14.22 -25.35 26.15
N GLN A 211 15.01 -25.13 27.19
CA GLN A 211 14.50 -24.92 28.54
C GLN A 211 13.61 -23.67 28.61
N ALA A 212 13.97 -22.60 27.92
CA ALA A 212 13.20 -21.36 27.91
C ALA A 212 11.81 -21.50 27.25
N LEU A 213 11.61 -22.47 26.35
CA LEU A 213 10.28 -22.80 25.81
C LEU A 213 9.34 -23.44 26.83
N MET A 214 9.92 -24.11 27.83
CA MET A 214 9.22 -24.73 28.96
C MET A 214 9.12 -23.78 30.18
N GLY A 215 9.92 -22.71 30.18
CA GLY A 215 9.92 -21.68 31.20
C GLY A 215 8.91 -20.56 30.94
N MET A 216 9.04 -19.48 31.70
CA MET A 216 8.17 -18.32 31.63
C MET A 216 8.89 -17.16 30.94
N LEU A 217 8.14 -16.36 30.18
CA LEU A 217 8.68 -15.16 29.54
C LEU A 217 8.87 -14.05 30.55
N ALA A 218 10.06 -13.46 30.58
CA ALA A 218 10.35 -12.34 31.47
C ALA A 218 9.58 -11.09 31.02
N PRO A 219 8.96 -10.32 31.94
CA PRO A 219 8.34 -9.05 31.59
C PRO A 219 9.36 -7.99 31.14
N LEU A 220 8.98 -7.13 30.19
CA LEU A 220 9.81 -6.05 29.66
C LEU A 220 10.26 -5.10 30.77
N GLY A 221 11.56 -5.03 31.06
CA GLY A 221 12.06 -4.18 32.14
C GLY A 221 11.49 -4.56 33.53
N GLY A 222 11.17 -5.84 33.73
CA GLY A 222 10.67 -6.38 35.00
C GLY A 222 9.31 -5.80 35.40
N ALA A 223 9.22 -5.18 36.57
CA ALA A 223 7.95 -4.72 37.13
C ALA A 223 7.16 -3.76 36.22
N LYS A 224 7.84 -2.98 35.37
CA LYS A 224 7.18 -2.07 34.43
C LYS A 224 6.43 -2.82 33.34
N GLY A 225 7.05 -3.84 32.72
CA GLY A 225 6.41 -4.69 31.72
C GLY A 225 5.26 -5.50 32.30
N PHE A 226 5.42 -6.00 33.54
CA PHE A 226 4.31 -6.65 34.24
C PHE A 226 3.14 -5.69 34.47
N ALA A 227 3.40 -4.47 34.94
CA ALA A 227 2.35 -3.46 35.15
C ALA A 227 1.61 -3.10 33.85
N LEU A 228 2.34 -2.96 32.74
CA LEU A 228 1.71 -2.76 31.43
C LEU A 228 0.88 -3.98 31.00
N GLY A 229 1.39 -5.19 31.20
CA GLY A 229 0.64 -6.42 30.91
C GLY A 229 -0.64 -6.56 31.74
N LEU A 230 -0.59 -6.16 33.02
CA LEU A 230 -1.74 -6.16 33.92
C LEU A 230 -2.81 -5.15 33.46
N MET A 231 -2.37 -3.97 32.99
CA MET A 231 -3.26 -2.97 32.40
C MET A 231 -3.95 -3.53 31.14
N VAL A 232 -3.18 -4.18 30.25
CA VAL A 232 -3.75 -4.84 29.06
C VAL A 232 -4.78 -5.89 29.46
N GLU A 233 -4.47 -6.79 30.39
CA GLU A 233 -5.39 -7.84 30.85
C GLU A 233 -6.68 -7.26 31.42
N SER A 234 -6.55 -6.17 32.16
CA SER A 234 -7.69 -5.46 32.78
C SER A 234 -8.54 -4.77 31.71
N LEU A 235 -7.93 -4.14 30.70
CA LEU A 235 -8.63 -3.46 29.61
C LEU A 235 -9.24 -4.42 28.60
N SER A 236 -8.68 -5.61 28.41
CA SER A 236 -9.22 -6.63 27.50
C SER A 236 -10.18 -7.56 28.23
N ALA A 237 -9.71 -8.60 28.91
CA ALA A 237 -10.57 -9.61 29.53
C ALA A 237 -11.32 -9.10 30.77
N GLY A 238 -10.63 -8.39 31.66
CA GLY A 238 -11.24 -7.88 32.89
C GLY A 238 -12.43 -6.95 32.63
N LEU A 239 -12.33 -6.10 31.60
CA LEU A 239 -13.37 -5.16 31.20
C LEU A 239 -14.48 -5.82 30.37
N SER A 240 -14.11 -6.68 29.41
CA SER A 240 -15.05 -7.29 28.47
C SER A 240 -15.89 -8.42 29.08
N GLY A 241 -15.48 -8.96 30.23
CA GLY A 241 -16.04 -10.19 30.80
C GLY A 241 -15.58 -11.47 30.09
N GLY A 242 -14.58 -11.38 29.22
CA GLY A 242 -13.97 -12.54 28.56
C GLY A 242 -13.01 -13.32 29.44
N SER A 243 -12.32 -14.31 28.85
CA SER A 243 -11.44 -15.21 29.61
C SER A 243 -10.14 -14.53 30.01
N LEU A 244 -9.77 -14.64 31.28
CA LEU A 244 -8.44 -14.24 31.76
C LEU A 244 -7.35 -15.15 31.19
N SER A 245 -6.13 -14.64 31.04
CA SER A 245 -4.99 -15.31 30.40
C SER A 245 -4.73 -16.74 30.89
N ARG A 246 -4.94 -17.04 32.19
CA ARG A 246 -4.75 -18.40 32.74
C ARG A 246 -5.76 -19.42 32.24
N ALA A 247 -6.95 -18.97 31.84
CA ALA A 247 -8.03 -19.82 31.36
C ALA A 247 -8.03 -19.96 29.83
N ILE A 248 -7.24 -19.15 29.11
CA ILE A 248 -7.19 -19.16 27.65
C ILE A 248 -6.39 -20.37 27.16
N PRO A 249 -7.00 -21.27 26.35
CA PRO A 249 -6.31 -22.37 25.69
C PRO A 249 -5.19 -21.90 24.74
N ASP A 250 -4.06 -22.62 24.73
CA ASP A 250 -2.91 -22.28 23.90
C ASP A 250 -3.09 -22.80 22.47
N MET A 251 -3.08 -21.91 21.47
CA MET A 251 -3.19 -22.29 20.07
C MET A 251 -2.01 -23.15 19.55
N PHE A 252 -0.92 -23.22 20.32
CA PHE A 252 0.24 -24.06 20.00
C PHE A 252 0.20 -25.43 20.69
N ASN A 253 -0.81 -25.69 21.52
CA ASN A 253 -1.06 -26.98 22.15
C ASN A 253 -2.14 -27.75 21.37
N PRO A 254 -1.82 -28.89 20.73
CA PRO A 254 -2.80 -29.66 19.95
C PRO A 254 -4.02 -30.12 20.76
N ASP A 255 -3.86 -30.36 22.07
CA ASP A 255 -4.97 -30.77 22.96
C ASP A 255 -6.02 -29.65 23.15
N ASP A 256 -5.67 -28.42 22.78
CA ASP A 256 -6.51 -27.24 22.89
C ASP A 256 -7.19 -26.86 21.56
N ASP A 257 -6.94 -27.59 20.47
CA ASP A 257 -7.44 -27.26 19.12
C ASP A 257 -8.97 -27.23 19.00
N LYS A 258 -9.67 -27.98 19.87
CA LYS A 258 -11.14 -28.06 19.91
C LYS A 258 -11.78 -27.03 20.84
N LYS A 259 -10.99 -26.35 21.68
CA LYS A 259 -11.51 -25.43 22.70
C LYS A 259 -11.65 -24.03 22.11
N ALA A 260 -12.74 -23.34 22.43
CA ALA A 260 -12.84 -21.91 22.19
C ALA A 260 -11.74 -21.15 22.96
N GLN A 261 -11.10 -20.15 22.36
CA GLN A 261 -10.03 -19.42 23.05
C GLN A 261 -10.55 -18.41 24.08
N GLY A 262 -11.68 -17.76 23.82
CA GLY A 262 -12.23 -16.76 24.73
C GLY A 262 -11.36 -15.50 24.88
N ILE A 263 -10.50 -15.20 23.90
CA ILE A 263 -9.61 -14.01 23.92
C ILE A 263 -10.45 -12.75 23.78
N SER A 264 -10.01 -11.67 24.44
CA SER A 264 -10.68 -10.37 24.35
C SER A 264 -9.80 -9.30 23.71
N HIS A 265 -10.44 -8.37 23.00
CA HIS A 265 -9.80 -7.22 22.38
C HIS A 265 -10.49 -5.92 22.79
N THR A 266 -9.72 -4.86 22.94
CA THR A 266 -10.24 -3.52 23.22
C THR A 266 -9.60 -2.52 22.27
N VAL A 267 -10.43 -1.69 21.63
CA VAL A 267 -10.02 -0.59 20.76
C VAL A 267 -10.50 0.72 21.37
N ILE A 268 -9.56 1.62 21.65
CA ILE A 268 -9.85 2.99 22.09
C ILE A 268 -9.45 3.93 20.95
N THR A 269 -10.40 4.71 20.43
CA THR A 269 -10.13 5.65 19.32
C THR A 269 -10.50 7.07 19.75
N ILE A 270 -9.60 8.01 19.50
CA ILE A 270 -9.72 9.41 19.90
C ILE A 270 -9.63 10.25 18.63
N ASN A 271 -10.61 11.14 18.45
CA ASN A 271 -10.60 12.16 17.42
C ASN A 271 -9.82 13.40 17.92
N PRO A 272 -8.60 13.65 17.43
CA PRO A 272 -7.81 14.78 17.92
C PRO A 272 -8.49 16.13 17.68
N ALA A 273 -9.24 16.24 16.57
CA ALA A 273 -9.95 17.44 16.18
C ALA A 273 -11.10 17.82 17.13
N SER A 274 -11.60 16.91 17.96
CA SER A 274 -12.62 17.21 18.97
C SER A 274 -12.06 17.64 20.31
N ILE A 275 -10.73 17.61 20.49
CA ILE A 275 -10.08 17.90 21.78
C ILE A 275 -9.31 19.22 21.72
N GLY A 276 -8.35 19.34 20.80
CA GLY A 276 -7.41 20.46 20.76
C GLY A 276 -7.40 21.17 19.42
N LYS A 277 -7.25 22.50 19.45
CA LYS A 277 -6.92 23.31 18.28
C LYS A 277 -5.51 22.92 17.78
N ASP A 278 -5.34 22.79 16.46
CA ASP A 278 -4.06 22.50 15.81
C ASP A 278 -3.38 21.18 16.28
N SER A 279 -4.20 20.20 16.69
CA SER A 279 -3.70 18.90 17.18
C SER A 279 -2.95 18.09 16.10
N LYS A 280 -3.23 18.32 14.82
CA LYS A 280 -2.52 17.66 13.72
C LYS A 280 -1.09 18.19 13.59
N GLU A 281 -0.93 19.51 13.66
CA GLU A 281 0.34 20.21 13.57
C GLU A 281 1.27 19.79 14.72
N GLY A 282 0.75 19.69 15.95
CA GLY A 282 1.54 19.21 17.09
C GLY A 282 2.02 17.76 16.94
N LEU A 283 1.22 16.88 16.33
CA LEU A 283 1.65 15.50 16.04
C LEU A 283 2.72 15.44 14.94
N ASP A 284 2.64 16.32 13.95
CA ASP A 284 3.64 16.43 12.89
C ASP A 284 4.96 17.00 13.41
N GLU A 285 4.90 18.03 14.26
CA GLU A 285 6.06 18.60 14.93
C GLU A 285 6.77 17.56 15.82
N LEU A 286 6.00 16.72 16.52
CA LEU A 286 6.56 15.61 17.29
C LEU A 286 7.31 14.61 16.39
N ALA A 287 6.74 14.22 15.25
CA ALA A 287 7.39 13.33 14.31
C ALA A 287 8.65 13.95 13.69
N ALA A 288 8.57 15.24 13.32
CA ALA A 288 9.70 16.00 12.82
C ALA A 288 10.82 16.09 13.87
N SER A 289 10.49 16.36 15.13
CA SER A 289 11.45 16.46 16.24
C SER A 289 12.17 15.15 16.51
N ILE A 290 11.46 14.01 16.48
CA ILE A 290 12.08 12.69 16.58
C ILE A 290 13.11 12.49 15.46
N THR A 291 12.74 12.81 14.22
CA THR A 291 13.63 12.65 13.06
C THR A 291 14.82 13.60 13.12
N ALA A 292 14.59 14.86 13.50
CA ALA A 292 15.62 15.88 13.65
C ALA A 292 16.64 15.53 14.75
N SER A 293 16.21 14.82 15.80
CA SER A 293 17.11 14.29 16.83
C SER A 293 17.98 13.10 16.36
N GLY A 294 17.84 12.66 15.10
CA GLY A 294 18.47 11.45 14.56
C GLY A 294 17.73 10.15 14.92
N GLY A 295 16.58 10.27 15.58
CA GLY A 295 15.73 9.15 15.99
C GLY A 295 14.96 8.54 14.81
N ARG A 296 14.66 7.24 14.92
CA ARG A 296 13.81 6.54 13.94
C ARG A 296 12.35 6.60 14.36
N LEU A 297 11.48 7.08 13.48
CA LEU A 297 10.04 7.06 13.70
C LEU A 297 9.51 5.61 13.88
N PRO A 298 8.77 5.33 14.96
CA PRO A 298 8.11 4.05 15.16
C PRO A 298 7.18 3.74 13.99
N GLY A 299 7.31 2.54 13.42
CA GLY A 299 6.43 2.09 12.35
C GLY A 299 6.66 2.75 10.98
N SER A 300 7.70 3.55 10.77
CA SER A 300 7.96 4.22 9.48
C SER A 300 8.09 3.30 8.25
N LYS A 301 8.35 2.00 8.46
CA LYS A 301 8.38 0.97 7.40
C LYS A 301 7.05 0.23 7.21
N ARG A 302 6.05 0.49 8.06
CA ARG A 302 4.76 -0.21 8.11
C ARG A 302 3.74 0.56 7.30
N VAL A 303 3.86 0.46 5.99
CA VAL A 303 2.93 1.09 5.05
C VAL A 303 1.75 0.14 4.83
N SER A 304 0.53 0.69 4.71
CA SER A 304 -0.64 -0.13 4.41
C SER A 304 -0.38 -0.84 3.10
N PRO A 305 -0.52 -2.17 3.01
CA PRO A 305 -0.47 -2.89 1.75
C PRO A 305 -1.76 -2.67 0.96
N ASN A 306 -2.31 -1.45 0.99
CA ASN A 306 -3.38 -1.03 0.11
C ASN A 306 -2.89 -1.21 -1.34
N ILE A 307 -3.19 -2.38 -1.88
CA ILE A 307 -3.52 -2.63 -3.29
C ILE A 307 -4.54 -1.59 -3.77
N ASP A 308 -5.26 -0.97 -2.83
CA ASP A 308 -6.12 0.17 -3.02
C ASP A 308 -5.41 1.45 -3.45
N LYS A 309 -4.07 1.55 -3.54
CA LYS A 309 -3.45 2.68 -4.28
C LYS A 309 -3.78 2.67 -5.77
N PHE A 310 -4.09 1.50 -6.35
CA PHE A 310 -4.68 1.43 -7.69
C PHE A 310 -6.14 1.93 -7.71
N ILE A 311 -6.85 1.84 -6.58
CA ILE A 311 -8.24 2.31 -6.37
C ILE A 311 -8.29 3.78 -5.91
N GLU A 312 -7.22 4.31 -5.34
CA GLU A 312 -7.06 5.73 -4.98
C GLU A 312 -6.79 6.58 -6.23
N VAL A 313 -6.06 6.03 -7.22
CA VAL A 313 -6.15 6.56 -8.60
C VAL A 313 -7.56 6.32 -9.12
N GLY A 314 -8.14 5.14 -8.97
CA GLY A 314 -9.60 4.92 -9.08
C GLY A 314 -10.28 5.42 -10.36
N PRO A 315 -11.63 5.51 -10.35
CA PRO A 315 -12.39 6.16 -11.42
C PRO A 315 -12.01 7.63 -11.61
N LYS A 316 -11.58 8.32 -10.54
CA LYS A 316 -11.23 9.75 -10.56
C LYS A 316 -9.97 10.03 -11.38
N GLY A 317 -8.91 9.28 -11.18
CA GLY A 317 -7.66 9.33 -11.94
C GLY A 317 -7.82 8.84 -13.37
N LEU A 318 -8.61 7.79 -13.60
CA LEU A 318 -8.96 7.39 -14.97
C LEU A 318 -9.73 8.52 -15.69
N PHE A 319 -10.70 9.13 -15.01
CA PHE A 319 -11.48 10.25 -15.54
C PHE A 319 -10.61 11.49 -15.80
N ALA A 320 -9.72 11.84 -14.86
CA ALA A 320 -8.74 12.90 -15.02
C ALA A 320 -7.85 12.66 -16.25
N VAL A 321 -7.33 11.44 -16.40
CA VAL A 321 -6.50 11.05 -17.54
C VAL A 321 -7.27 11.13 -18.86
N VAL A 322 -8.52 10.66 -18.91
CA VAL A 322 -9.37 10.76 -20.11
C VAL A 322 -9.64 12.22 -20.48
N ILE A 323 -9.92 13.09 -19.50
CA ILE A 323 -10.08 14.54 -19.72
C ILE A 323 -8.79 15.14 -20.27
N ILE A 324 -7.65 14.87 -19.63
CA ILE A 324 -6.34 15.39 -20.03
C ILE A 324 -6.04 14.98 -21.47
N VAL A 325 -6.12 13.69 -21.79
CA VAL A 325 -5.81 13.19 -23.13
C VAL A 325 -6.75 13.79 -24.17
N SER A 326 -8.06 13.83 -23.90
CA SER A 326 -9.06 14.32 -24.86
C SER A 326 -8.92 15.82 -25.11
N ALA A 327 -8.80 16.62 -24.04
CA ALA A 327 -8.67 18.07 -24.15
C ALA A 327 -7.34 18.49 -24.78
N VAL A 328 -6.23 17.85 -24.38
CA VAL A 328 -4.91 18.12 -24.97
C VAL A 328 -4.91 17.75 -26.45
N PHE A 329 -5.42 16.57 -26.82
CA PHE A 329 -5.46 16.13 -28.20
C PHE A 329 -6.30 17.08 -29.08
N LEU A 330 -7.54 17.39 -28.66
CA LEU A 330 -8.43 18.26 -29.43
C LEU A 330 -7.92 19.70 -29.49
N GLY A 331 -7.45 20.23 -28.35
CA GLY A 331 -6.95 21.60 -28.23
C GLY A 331 -5.69 21.84 -29.06
N LEU A 332 -4.70 20.95 -28.95
CA LEU A 332 -3.46 21.07 -29.73
C LEU A 332 -3.71 20.88 -31.22
N ARG A 333 -4.56 19.92 -31.61
CA ARG A 333 -4.88 19.72 -33.03
C ARG A 333 -5.55 20.97 -33.61
N TYR A 334 -6.50 21.56 -32.89
CA TYR A 334 -7.15 22.81 -33.29
C TYR A 334 -6.14 23.97 -33.40
N ALA A 335 -5.30 24.16 -32.39
CA ALA A 335 -4.30 25.23 -32.37
C ALA A 335 -3.26 25.09 -33.51
N ALA A 336 -2.79 23.87 -33.76
CA ALA A 336 -1.84 23.59 -34.83
C ALA A 336 -2.43 23.85 -36.22
N MET A 337 -3.68 23.44 -36.46
CA MET A 337 -4.39 23.72 -37.71
C MET A 337 -4.60 25.22 -37.92
N LYS A 338 -5.01 25.95 -36.87
CA LYS A 338 -5.20 27.42 -36.92
C LYS A 338 -3.90 28.17 -37.20
N SER A 339 -2.76 27.59 -36.79
CA SER A 339 -1.43 28.14 -37.04
C SER A 339 -0.93 27.91 -38.48
N GLY A 340 -1.73 27.29 -39.34
CA GLY A 340 -1.40 27.01 -40.74
C GLY A 340 -0.60 25.71 -40.95
N SER A 341 -0.55 24.82 -39.95
CA SER A 341 0.13 23.52 -40.08
C SER A 341 -0.73 22.53 -40.89
N SER A 342 -0.08 21.57 -41.56
CA SER A 342 -0.79 20.49 -42.26
C SER A 342 -1.67 19.69 -41.28
N GLU A 343 -2.76 19.10 -41.77
CA GLU A 343 -3.62 18.25 -40.93
C GLU A 343 -2.84 17.05 -40.37
N SER A 344 -1.90 16.51 -41.16
CA SER A 344 -1.02 15.42 -40.75
C SER A 344 -0.14 15.83 -39.58
N LEU A 345 0.67 16.88 -39.73
CA LEU A 345 1.55 17.40 -38.68
C LEU A 345 0.78 17.77 -37.41
N SER A 346 -0.37 18.43 -37.57
CA SER A 346 -1.23 18.83 -36.44
C SER A 346 -1.71 17.63 -35.63
N THR A 347 -2.07 16.53 -36.31
CA THR A 347 -2.56 15.31 -35.67
C THR A 347 -1.41 14.53 -35.01
N LEU A 348 -0.23 14.51 -35.64
CA LEU A 348 0.96 13.87 -35.07
C LEU A 348 1.44 14.58 -33.80
N ILE A 349 1.52 15.92 -33.81
CA ILE A 349 1.89 16.71 -32.63
C ILE A 349 0.87 16.50 -31.51
N ALA A 350 -0.43 16.61 -31.81
CA ALA A 350 -1.48 16.42 -30.82
C ALA A 350 -1.44 15.02 -30.19
N GLY A 351 -1.29 13.97 -31.00
CA GLY A 351 -1.20 12.60 -30.51
C GLY A 351 0.07 12.31 -29.70
N GLY A 352 1.21 12.83 -30.14
CA GLY A 352 2.48 12.71 -29.45
C GLY A 352 2.45 13.33 -28.06
N PHE A 353 1.96 14.58 -27.94
CA PHE A 353 1.89 15.29 -26.67
C PHE A 353 0.83 14.70 -25.72
N ALA A 354 -0.32 14.28 -26.24
CA ALA A 354 -1.42 13.79 -25.42
C ALA A 354 -1.17 12.40 -24.81
N ILE A 355 -0.45 11.50 -25.47
CA ILE A 355 -0.37 10.08 -25.05
C ILE A 355 1.04 9.64 -24.64
N CYS A 356 1.83 9.10 -25.58
CA CYS A 356 3.11 8.44 -25.31
C CYS A 356 4.24 8.89 -26.25
N GLY A 357 4.14 10.12 -26.76
CA GLY A 357 5.23 10.74 -27.49
C GLY A 357 5.50 10.10 -28.85
N ALA A 358 6.75 9.73 -29.11
CA ALA A 358 7.21 9.19 -30.39
C ALA A 358 6.44 7.94 -30.83
N THR A 359 6.05 7.11 -29.86
CA THR A 359 5.29 5.88 -30.11
C THR A 359 3.87 6.16 -30.60
N ALA A 360 3.21 7.19 -30.06
CA ALA A 360 1.91 7.63 -30.55
C ALA A 360 2.02 8.23 -31.96
N ILE A 361 3.08 9.00 -32.22
CA ILE A 361 3.36 9.58 -33.55
C ILE A 361 3.54 8.47 -34.59
N ALA A 362 4.35 7.45 -34.28
CA ALA A 362 4.56 6.31 -35.17
C ALA A 362 3.25 5.57 -35.47
N ALA A 363 2.43 5.31 -34.45
CA ALA A 363 1.16 4.61 -34.60
C ALA A 363 0.11 5.44 -35.38
N ILE A 364 0.07 6.75 -35.18
CA ILE A 364 -0.82 7.64 -35.94
C ILE A 364 -0.36 7.73 -37.40
N SER A 365 0.95 7.81 -37.64
CA SER A 365 1.53 7.90 -38.98
C SER A 365 1.25 6.67 -39.84
N SER A 366 0.99 5.49 -39.24
CA SER A 366 0.62 4.28 -39.98
C SER A 366 -0.86 4.29 -40.43
N THR A 367 -1.70 5.05 -39.71
CA THR A 367 -3.15 5.16 -39.98
C THR A 367 -3.50 6.22 -41.01
N ARG A 368 -2.57 7.12 -41.35
CA ARG A 368 -2.79 8.25 -42.28
C ARG A 368 -1.58 8.49 -43.17
N LYS A 369 -1.80 8.94 -44.42
CA LYS A 369 -0.71 9.42 -45.28
C LYS A 369 -0.03 10.61 -44.59
N SER A 370 1.21 10.41 -44.17
CA SER A 370 2.01 11.41 -43.45
C SER A 370 3.35 11.52 -44.15
N GLU A 371 3.82 12.76 -44.38
CA GLU A 371 5.15 12.97 -44.93
C GLU A 371 6.21 12.58 -43.88
N GLU A 372 7.30 11.96 -44.33
CA GLU A 372 8.41 11.54 -43.46
C GLU A 372 9.01 12.72 -42.67
N ARG A 373 8.97 13.91 -43.27
CA ARG A 373 9.32 15.19 -42.66
C ARG A 373 8.42 15.51 -41.45
N ASP A 374 7.10 15.38 -41.60
CA ASP A 374 6.12 15.71 -40.55
C ASP A 374 6.26 14.75 -39.36
N VAL A 375 6.50 13.47 -39.62
CA VAL A 375 6.78 12.45 -38.60
C VAL A 375 8.07 12.80 -37.86
N SER A 376 9.15 13.07 -38.59
CA SER A 376 10.45 13.43 -38.01
C SER A 376 10.37 14.69 -37.14
N TYR A 377 9.62 15.69 -37.58
CA TYR A 377 9.39 16.94 -36.84
C TYR A 377 8.61 16.72 -35.55
N ALA A 378 7.51 15.97 -35.61
CA ALA A 378 6.73 15.67 -34.41
C ALA A 378 7.56 14.89 -33.38
N VAL A 379 8.34 13.90 -33.82
CA VAL A 379 9.21 13.10 -32.92
C VAL A 379 10.27 13.98 -32.27
N ALA A 380 10.97 14.81 -33.05
CA ALA A 380 12.01 15.69 -32.52
C ALA A 380 11.45 16.69 -31.47
N LEU A 381 10.28 17.25 -31.74
CA LEU A 381 9.65 18.24 -30.87
C LEU A 381 9.22 17.63 -29.53
N VAL A 382 8.58 16.46 -29.57
CA VAL A 382 8.18 15.70 -28.38
C VAL A 382 9.40 15.30 -27.55
N ALA A 383 10.45 14.79 -28.20
CA ALA A 383 11.67 14.37 -27.53
C ALA A 383 12.35 15.55 -26.81
N LEU A 384 12.42 16.70 -27.47
CA LEU A 384 12.94 17.95 -26.90
C LEU A 384 12.12 18.38 -25.67
N CYS A 385 10.80 18.52 -25.81
CA CYS A 385 9.93 18.99 -24.72
C CYS A 385 9.93 18.02 -23.54
N GLY A 386 9.90 16.72 -23.82
CA GLY A 386 9.97 15.70 -22.78
C GLY A 386 11.31 15.67 -22.05
N THR A 387 12.42 15.97 -22.73
CA THR A 387 13.75 16.11 -22.10
C THR A 387 13.80 17.34 -21.21
N LEU A 388 13.23 18.48 -21.66
CA LEU A 388 13.10 19.67 -20.83
C LEU A 388 12.29 19.41 -19.56
N SER A 389 11.21 18.62 -19.65
CA SER A 389 10.41 18.27 -18.47
C SER A 389 11.20 17.59 -17.36
N VAL A 390 12.21 16.78 -17.68
CA VAL A 390 13.05 16.07 -16.69
C VAL A 390 13.72 17.06 -15.73
N PHE A 391 14.13 18.22 -16.26
CA PHE A 391 14.84 19.23 -15.48
C PHE A 391 13.92 20.34 -14.96
N VAL A 392 12.77 20.57 -15.61
CA VAL A 392 11.88 21.71 -15.29
C VAL A 392 10.78 21.33 -14.30
N ILE A 393 10.20 20.14 -14.40
CA ILE A 393 9.05 19.76 -13.56
C ILE A 393 9.44 19.59 -12.07
N PRO A 394 10.54 18.90 -11.70
CA PRO A 394 10.85 18.69 -10.28
C PRO A 394 11.06 19.99 -9.49
N PRO A 395 11.82 21.00 -9.98
CA PRO A 395 11.91 22.30 -9.31
C PRO A 395 10.57 23.02 -9.19
N LEU A 396 9.71 22.95 -10.22
CA LEU A 396 8.38 23.57 -10.18
C LEU A 396 7.45 22.88 -9.19
N ALA A 397 7.52 21.55 -9.09
CA ALA A 397 6.72 20.79 -8.13
C ALA A 397 7.09 21.15 -6.68
N ASN A 398 8.39 21.32 -6.41
CA ASN A 398 8.88 21.84 -5.13
C ASN A 398 8.42 23.28 -4.88
N LEU A 399 8.49 24.15 -5.91
CA LEU A 399 8.05 25.54 -5.82
C LEU A 399 6.55 25.66 -5.49
N PHE A 400 5.72 24.80 -6.08
CA PHE A 400 4.29 24.73 -5.81
C PHE A 400 3.94 23.94 -4.54
N SER A 401 4.93 23.44 -3.79
CA SER A 401 4.75 22.65 -2.57
C SER A 401 3.80 21.47 -2.75
N LEU A 402 3.90 20.79 -3.90
CA LEU A 402 3.07 19.63 -4.21
C LEU A 402 3.48 18.43 -3.36
N SER A 403 2.52 17.59 -2.99
CA SER A 403 2.82 16.30 -2.39
C SER A 403 3.56 15.38 -3.38
N ASP A 404 4.37 14.43 -2.91
CA ASP A 404 5.07 13.48 -3.79
C ASP A 404 4.11 12.73 -4.72
N ALA A 405 2.92 12.36 -4.21
CA ALA A 405 1.90 11.65 -4.99
C ALA A 405 1.30 12.54 -6.10
N THR A 406 0.95 13.78 -5.76
CA THR A 406 0.42 14.79 -6.70
C THR A 406 1.46 15.17 -7.75
N ALA A 407 2.71 15.38 -7.32
CA ALA A 407 3.83 15.65 -8.21
C ALA A 407 4.09 14.47 -9.15
N GLY A 408 4.04 13.23 -8.64
CA GLY A 408 4.08 12.02 -9.44
C GLY A 408 2.96 11.97 -10.48
N ALA A 409 1.71 12.23 -10.06
CA ALA A 409 0.56 12.24 -10.95
C ALA A 409 0.71 13.31 -12.05
N TRP A 410 1.19 14.51 -11.70
CA TRP A 410 1.50 15.57 -12.64
C TRP A 410 2.60 15.16 -13.63
N ILE A 411 3.70 14.55 -13.17
CA ILE A 411 4.77 14.04 -14.03
C ILE A 411 4.21 13.00 -15.01
N GLY A 412 3.44 12.02 -14.53
CA GLY A 412 2.82 11.00 -15.36
C GLY A 412 1.85 11.58 -16.40
N ALA A 413 1.16 12.67 -16.06
CA ALA A 413 0.22 13.36 -16.92
C ALA A 413 0.87 14.35 -17.92
N ALA A 414 2.00 14.97 -17.57
CA ALA A 414 2.63 16.02 -18.37
C ALA A 414 3.78 15.51 -19.24
N VAL A 415 4.56 14.53 -18.78
CA VAL A 415 5.75 14.06 -19.50
C VAL A 415 5.36 13.09 -20.62
N HIS A 416 5.97 13.28 -21.79
CA HIS A 416 5.51 12.66 -23.04
C HIS A 416 6.02 11.24 -23.25
N ASP A 417 7.14 10.84 -22.66
CA ASP A 417 7.71 9.50 -22.78
C ASP A 417 7.79 8.75 -21.44
N VAL A 418 7.67 7.42 -21.45
CA VAL A 418 7.71 6.58 -20.24
C VAL A 418 9.09 6.62 -19.57
N GLY A 419 10.17 6.55 -20.35
CA GLY A 419 11.53 6.63 -19.82
C GLY A 419 11.80 7.99 -19.17
N GLN A 420 11.31 9.07 -19.79
CA GLN A 420 11.42 10.42 -19.22
C GLN A 420 10.55 10.58 -17.96
N VAL A 421 9.37 9.98 -17.91
CA VAL A 421 8.53 9.94 -16.68
C VAL A 421 9.30 9.30 -15.53
N ILE A 422 9.87 8.12 -15.77
CA ILE A 422 10.64 7.39 -14.76
C ILE A 422 11.84 8.20 -14.30
N ALA A 423 12.61 8.78 -15.24
CA ALA A 423 13.76 9.63 -14.91
C ALA A 423 13.35 10.85 -14.08
N THR A 424 12.27 11.54 -14.46
CA THR A 424 11.78 12.74 -13.76
C THR A 424 11.28 12.40 -12.36
N ALA A 425 10.45 11.35 -12.22
CA ALA A 425 9.83 10.98 -10.96
C ALA A 425 10.82 10.36 -9.96
N SER A 426 11.85 9.67 -10.46
CA SER A 426 12.92 9.12 -9.62
C SER A 426 13.72 10.20 -8.88
N LEU A 427 13.75 11.43 -9.40
CA LEU A 427 14.38 12.58 -8.72
C LEU A 427 13.56 13.09 -7.52
N MET A 428 12.26 12.76 -7.45
CA MET A 428 11.35 13.23 -6.40
C MET A 428 11.12 12.18 -5.30
N GLY A 429 11.25 10.89 -5.62
CA GLY A 429 11.22 9.80 -4.64
C GLY A 429 10.30 8.64 -5.05
N PRO A 430 10.28 7.55 -4.25
CA PRO A 430 9.54 6.34 -4.60
C PRO A 430 8.03 6.55 -4.73
N ALA A 431 7.42 7.38 -3.87
CA ALA A 431 5.98 7.66 -3.92
C ALA A 431 5.57 8.42 -5.20
N ALA A 432 6.40 9.37 -5.65
CA ALA A 432 6.21 10.07 -6.91
C ALA A 432 6.38 9.12 -8.10
N LEU A 433 7.36 8.23 -8.06
CA LEU A 433 7.62 7.24 -9.10
C LEU A 433 6.42 6.31 -9.31
N ASP A 434 5.87 5.74 -8.23
CA ASP A 434 4.72 4.84 -8.30
C ASP A 434 3.50 5.54 -8.93
N SER A 435 3.17 6.75 -8.44
CA SER A 435 2.07 7.56 -8.96
C SER A 435 2.26 7.92 -10.44
N ALA A 436 3.47 8.36 -10.82
CA ALA A 436 3.79 8.77 -12.18
C ALA A 436 3.71 7.63 -13.20
N VAL A 437 4.22 6.45 -12.84
CA VAL A 437 4.17 5.26 -13.69
C VAL A 437 2.73 4.83 -13.92
N ILE A 438 1.89 4.82 -12.89
CA ILE A 438 0.47 4.47 -13.02
C ILE A 438 -0.23 5.42 -13.99
N VAL A 439 -0.19 6.73 -13.73
CA VAL A 439 -0.84 7.74 -14.59
C VAL A 439 -0.34 7.67 -16.03
N LYS A 440 0.97 7.45 -16.22
CA LYS A 440 1.56 7.34 -17.56
C LYS A 440 1.10 6.10 -18.31
N LEU A 441 1.09 4.94 -17.66
CA LEU A 441 0.64 3.70 -18.29
C LEU A 441 -0.85 3.76 -18.65
N THR A 442 -1.69 4.37 -17.81
CA THR A 442 -3.10 4.62 -18.13
C THR A 442 -3.25 5.45 -19.41
N ARG A 443 -2.43 6.49 -19.61
CA ARG A 443 -2.41 7.28 -20.86
C ARG A 443 -1.98 6.45 -22.07
N VAL A 444 -0.99 5.57 -21.91
CA VAL A 444 -0.51 4.70 -23.00
C VAL A 444 -1.64 3.79 -23.52
N VAL A 445 -2.49 3.26 -22.62
CA VAL A 445 -3.64 2.42 -23.00
C VAL A 445 -4.66 3.19 -23.84
N LEU A 446 -4.83 4.49 -23.60
CA LEU A 446 -5.74 5.36 -24.38
C LEU A 446 -5.29 5.58 -25.84
N LEU A 447 -4.11 5.09 -26.23
CA LEU A 447 -3.69 5.06 -27.63
C LEU A 447 -4.61 4.17 -28.49
N ILE A 448 -5.07 3.04 -27.95
CA ILE A 448 -5.93 2.08 -28.67
C ILE A 448 -7.24 2.73 -29.13
N PRO A 449 -8.07 3.31 -28.23
CA PRO A 449 -9.33 3.94 -28.66
C PRO A 449 -9.09 5.14 -29.58
N LEU A 450 -8.02 5.92 -29.39
CA LEU A 450 -7.68 7.02 -30.29
C LEU A 450 -7.41 6.53 -31.72
N ILE A 451 -6.60 5.49 -31.86
CA ILE A 451 -6.26 4.91 -33.17
C ILE A 451 -7.51 4.36 -33.87
N ILE A 452 -8.38 3.65 -33.14
CA ILE A 452 -9.65 3.16 -33.67
C ILE A 452 -10.50 4.33 -34.19
N LEU A 453 -10.62 5.41 -33.39
CA LEU A 453 -11.41 6.58 -33.75
C LEU A 453 -10.84 7.33 -34.96
N LEU A 454 -9.51 7.48 -35.04
CA LEU A 454 -8.85 8.10 -36.18
C LEU A 454 -8.95 7.26 -37.45
N SER A 455 -8.88 5.92 -37.31
CA SER A 455 -9.02 4.98 -38.42
C SER A 455 -10.45 4.98 -38.98
N TYR A 456 -11.48 5.07 -38.13
CA TYR A 456 -12.89 5.05 -38.55
C TYR A 456 -13.28 6.24 -39.43
N LYS A 457 -12.58 7.38 -39.28
CA LYS A 457 -12.80 8.59 -40.08
C LYS A 457 -12.07 8.60 -41.43
N THR A 458 -11.29 7.57 -41.73
CA THR A 458 -10.54 7.46 -42.99
C THR A 458 -11.13 6.31 -43.79
N SER A 459 -11.58 6.59 -45.03
CA SER A 459 -12.30 5.64 -45.90
C SER A 459 -11.48 4.41 -46.34
N GLU A 460 -10.18 4.34 -46.01
CA GLU A 460 -9.33 3.22 -46.36
C GLU A 460 -9.41 2.12 -45.28
N LYS A 461 -9.93 0.94 -45.67
CA LYS A 461 -9.86 -0.32 -44.90
C LYS A 461 -8.40 -0.79 -44.74
N ARG A 462 -7.58 -0.08 -43.97
CA ARG A 462 -6.32 -0.64 -43.45
C ARG A 462 -6.62 -1.46 -42.19
N SER A 463 -6.11 -2.69 -42.17
CA SER A 463 -6.34 -3.66 -41.10
C SER A 463 -5.97 -3.11 -39.73
N LEU A 464 -6.88 -3.16 -38.75
CA LEU A 464 -6.58 -2.84 -37.34
C LEU A 464 -5.34 -3.58 -36.80
N LYS A 465 -4.96 -4.72 -37.40
CA LYS A 465 -3.76 -5.47 -37.04
C LYS A 465 -2.45 -4.68 -37.21
N SER A 466 -2.40 -3.67 -38.07
CA SER A 466 -1.19 -2.84 -38.27
C SER A 466 -1.14 -1.59 -37.39
N ALA A 467 -2.19 -1.34 -36.59
CA ALA A 467 -2.36 -0.06 -35.90
C ALA A 467 -2.08 -0.15 -34.38
N THR A 468 -2.30 -1.30 -33.75
CA THR A 468 -1.97 -1.49 -32.33
C THR A 468 -0.46 -1.74 -32.17
N PRO A 469 0.27 -0.91 -31.39
CA PRO A 469 1.70 -1.14 -31.23
C PRO A 469 1.97 -2.49 -30.56
N VAL A 470 2.85 -3.28 -31.17
CA VAL A 470 3.20 -4.64 -30.69
C VAL A 470 3.66 -4.63 -29.24
N PHE A 471 4.32 -3.56 -28.78
CA PHE A 471 4.72 -3.42 -27.38
C PHE A 471 3.54 -3.27 -26.41
N VAL A 472 2.40 -2.68 -26.80
CA VAL A 472 1.21 -2.59 -25.94
C VAL A 472 0.61 -3.98 -25.76
N ILE A 473 0.53 -4.75 -26.84
CA ILE A 473 0.10 -6.15 -26.78
C ILE A 473 1.10 -6.96 -25.95
N GLY A 474 2.40 -6.73 -26.13
CA GLY A 474 3.45 -7.35 -25.31
C GLY A 474 3.36 -6.96 -23.84
N PHE A 475 3.07 -5.70 -23.53
CA PHE A 475 2.87 -5.20 -22.17
C PHE A 475 1.63 -5.82 -21.53
N VAL A 476 0.49 -5.83 -22.23
CA VAL A 476 -0.75 -6.46 -21.74
C VAL A 476 -0.55 -7.97 -21.60
N ALA A 477 0.11 -8.62 -22.55
CA ALA A 477 0.43 -10.05 -22.47
C ALA A 477 1.38 -10.33 -21.31
N CYS A 478 2.43 -9.54 -21.11
CA CYS A 478 3.32 -9.66 -19.95
C CYS A 478 2.58 -9.40 -18.65
N ALA A 479 1.69 -8.41 -18.58
CA ALA A 479 0.87 -8.14 -17.41
C ALA A 479 -0.08 -9.31 -17.13
N LEU A 480 -0.75 -9.85 -18.15
CA LEU A 480 -1.60 -11.03 -18.04
C LEU A 480 -0.79 -12.28 -17.70
N ILE A 481 0.40 -12.47 -18.25
CA ILE A 481 1.30 -13.59 -17.97
C ILE A 481 1.82 -13.49 -16.54
N VAL A 482 2.29 -12.33 -16.11
CA VAL A 482 2.74 -12.11 -14.73
C VAL A 482 1.59 -12.29 -13.74
N ASN A 483 0.37 -11.90 -14.12
CA ASN A 483 -0.82 -12.03 -13.28
C ASN A 483 -1.45 -13.44 -13.31
N ALA A 484 -1.35 -14.18 -14.42
CA ALA A 484 -1.96 -15.50 -14.59
C ALA A 484 -0.97 -16.65 -14.34
N LEU A 485 0.31 -16.46 -14.67
CA LEU A 485 1.39 -17.42 -14.49
C LEU A 485 2.28 -16.96 -13.34
N SER A 486 2.46 -17.83 -12.35
CA SER A 486 3.33 -17.56 -11.21
C SER A 486 4.81 -17.67 -11.59
N LEU A 487 5.37 -16.63 -12.20
CA LEU A 487 6.78 -16.59 -12.60
C LEU A 487 7.71 -16.56 -11.36
N PRO A 488 8.86 -17.26 -11.39
CA PRO A 488 9.86 -17.18 -10.32
C PRO A 488 10.39 -15.76 -10.13
N GLU A 489 10.70 -15.37 -8.89
CA GLU A 489 11.24 -14.03 -8.59
C GLU A 489 12.55 -13.72 -9.28
N SER A 490 13.39 -14.73 -9.52
CA SER A 490 14.59 -14.56 -10.35
C SER A 490 14.24 -14.09 -11.76
N ALA A 491 13.15 -14.57 -12.36
CA ALA A 491 12.70 -14.14 -13.68
C ALA A 491 12.07 -12.74 -13.66
N ILE A 492 11.31 -12.39 -12.60
CA ILE A 492 10.71 -11.06 -12.45
C ILE A 492 11.80 -10.02 -12.17
N ASN A 493 12.74 -10.30 -11.26
CA ASN A 493 13.85 -9.41 -10.93
C ASN A 493 14.82 -9.29 -12.11
N LEU A 494 15.12 -10.38 -12.81
CA LEU A 494 15.85 -10.33 -14.08
C LEU A 494 15.06 -9.48 -15.09
N GLY A 495 13.74 -9.60 -15.16
CA GLY A 495 12.88 -8.77 -15.99
C GLY A 495 12.92 -7.29 -15.62
N LYS A 496 12.93 -6.95 -14.32
CA LYS A 496 13.06 -5.58 -13.81
C LYS A 496 14.43 -4.98 -14.12
N GLU A 497 15.51 -5.71 -13.83
CA GLU A 497 16.88 -5.27 -14.13
C GLU A 497 17.12 -5.17 -15.64
N SER A 498 16.64 -6.15 -16.42
CA SER A 498 16.67 -6.10 -17.87
C SER A 498 15.86 -4.92 -18.39
N SER A 499 14.69 -4.64 -17.81
CA SER A 499 13.88 -3.46 -18.15
C SER A 499 14.64 -2.16 -17.91
N LYS A 500 15.37 -2.02 -16.79
CA LYS A 500 16.23 -0.84 -16.56
C LYS A 500 17.30 -0.70 -17.65
N ILE A 501 17.94 -1.79 -18.06
CA ILE A 501 18.95 -1.79 -19.12
C ILE A 501 18.31 -1.42 -20.46
N PHE A 502 17.21 -2.05 -20.84
CA PHE A 502 16.49 -1.76 -22.09
C PHE A 502 15.89 -0.36 -22.12
N LEU A 503 15.38 0.15 -21.01
CA LEU A 503 14.92 1.54 -20.86
C LEU A 503 16.10 2.50 -21.04
N SER A 504 17.26 2.19 -20.46
CA SER A 504 18.47 3.00 -20.63
C SER A 504 18.98 3.01 -22.08
N LEU A 505 18.95 1.85 -22.76
CA LEU A 505 19.26 1.75 -24.19
C LEU A 505 18.22 2.49 -25.06
N GLY A 506 16.94 2.43 -24.69
CA GLY A 506 15.87 3.18 -25.35
C GLY A 506 16.05 4.69 -25.18
N LEU A 507 16.36 5.15 -23.96
CA LEU A 507 16.69 6.55 -23.66
C LEU A 507 17.92 7.02 -24.45
N LEU A 508 18.97 6.19 -24.53
CA LEU A 508 20.16 6.46 -25.35
C LEU A 508 19.80 6.55 -26.83
N GLY A 509 19.03 5.60 -27.37
CA GLY A 509 18.58 5.60 -28.77
C GLY A 509 17.72 6.80 -29.11
N MET A 510 16.83 7.22 -28.21
CA MET A 510 16.08 8.47 -28.34
C MET A 510 17.00 9.69 -28.33
N GLY A 511 18.00 9.73 -27.44
CA GLY A 511 19.03 10.77 -27.45
C GLY A 511 19.78 10.85 -28.78
N LEU A 512 20.17 9.72 -29.35
CA LEU A 512 20.81 9.63 -30.68
C LEU A 512 19.88 10.02 -31.83
N SER A 513 18.56 9.95 -31.63
CA SER A 513 17.55 10.38 -32.60
C SER A 513 17.40 11.90 -32.66
N VAL A 514 17.91 12.64 -31.66
CA VAL A 514 17.89 14.11 -31.62
C VAL A 514 18.95 14.66 -32.58
N LYS A 515 18.58 14.84 -33.84
CA LYS A 515 19.42 15.47 -34.85
C LYS A 515 19.32 16.99 -34.70
N TRP A 516 20.36 17.63 -34.18
CA TRP A 516 20.48 19.10 -34.11
C TRP A 516 20.24 19.78 -35.47
N ALA A 517 20.65 19.14 -36.56
CA ALA A 517 20.37 19.61 -37.91
C ALA A 517 18.87 19.61 -38.26
N ALA A 518 18.11 18.60 -37.81
CA ALA A 518 16.66 18.53 -37.99
C ALA A 518 15.94 19.58 -37.12
N ILE A 519 16.44 19.85 -35.90
CA ILE A 519 15.95 20.94 -35.04
C ILE A 519 16.22 22.31 -35.66
N LYS A 520 17.38 22.52 -36.28
CA LYS A 520 17.65 23.75 -37.03
C LYS A 520 16.79 23.87 -38.29
N ALA A 521 16.48 22.75 -38.96
CA ALA A 521 15.65 22.71 -40.16
C ALA A 521 14.14 22.90 -39.90
N LEU A 522 13.68 22.68 -38.66
CA LEU A 522 12.28 22.90 -38.23
C LEU A 522 11.80 24.34 -38.44
N GLY A 523 12.72 25.32 -38.40
CA GLY A 523 12.38 26.74 -38.41
C GLY A 523 11.72 27.20 -37.11
N ALA A 524 11.59 28.52 -36.92
CA ALA A 524 11.13 29.09 -35.64
C ALA A 524 9.66 28.78 -35.32
N LYS A 525 8.77 28.73 -36.33
CA LYS A 525 7.32 28.58 -36.13
C LYS A 525 6.92 27.23 -35.47
N PRO A 526 7.32 26.06 -35.99
CA PRO A 526 6.97 24.77 -35.38
C PRO A 526 7.60 24.57 -34.00
N LEU A 527 8.82 25.09 -33.79
CA LEU A 527 9.50 25.03 -32.49
C LEU A 527 8.74 25.83 -31.43
N VAL A 528 8.34 27.07 -31.74
CA VAL A 528 7.54 27.90 -30.85
C VAL A 528 6.19 27.24 -30.56
N LEU A 529 5.53 26.70 -31.58
CA LEU A 529 4.27 25.98 -31.41
C LEU A 529 4.40 24.80 -30.43
N GLY A 530 5.47 24.01 -30.54
CA GLY A 530 5.70 22.88 -29.66
C GLY A 530 6.06 23.27 -28.22
N LEU A 531 6.83 24.34 -28.02
CA LEU A 531 7.14 24.86 -26.68
C LEU A 531 5.88 25.43 -26.01
N LEU A 532 5.05 26.16 -26.76
CA LEU A 532 3.75 26.63 -26.26
C LEU A 532 2.83 25.46 -25.93
N ALA A 533 2.79 24.44 -26.80
CA ALA A 533 2.03 23.22 -26.56
C ALA A 533 2.51 22.50 -25.29
N TRP A 534 3.82 22.39 -25.08
CA TRP A 534 4.42 21.79 -23.90
C TRP A 534 3.98 22.48 -22.61
N VAL A 535 4.12 23.81 -22.55
CA VAL A 535 3.70 24.60 -21.38
C VAL A 535 2.20 24.48 -21.15
N ALA A 536 1.39 24.59 -22.19
CA ALA A 536 -0.07 24.46 -22.09
C ALA A 536 -0.49 23.07 -21.59
N CYS A 537 0.13 22.00 -22.10
CA CYS A 537 -0.13 20.64 -21.65
C CYS A 537 0.26 20.44 -20.19
N GLY A 538 1.47 20.88 -19.81
CA GLY A 538 1.95 20.76 -18.43
C GLY A 538 1.06 21.52 -17.44
N GLY A 539 0.68 22.76 -17.78
CA GLY A 539 -0.20 23.57 -16.95
C GLY A 539 -1.63 23.02 -16.86
N PHE A 540 -2.20 22.58 -17.98
CA PHE A 540 -3.54 21.97 -17.98
C PHE A 540 -3.57 20.65 -17.21
N ALA A 541 -2.57 19.79 -17.40
CA ALA A 541 -2.43 18.56 -16.64
C ALA A 541 -2.36 18.83 -15.13
N LEU A 542 -1.55 19.81 -14.71
CA LEU A 542 -1.48 20.21 -13.30
C LEU A 542 -2.83 20.68 -12.77
N ALA A 543 -3.51 21.57 -13.52
CA ALA A 543 -4.82 22.10 -13.12
C ALA A 543 -5.85 20.98 -12.92
N VAL A 544 -5.91 20.00 -13.84
CA VAL A 544 -6.83 18.86 -13.72
C VAL A 544 -6.46 17.96 -12.54
N ILE A 545 -5.18 17.64 -12.35
CA ILE A 545 -4.71 16.82 -11.22
C ILE A 545 -5.10 17.47 -9.88
N ILE A 546 -4.84 18.77 -9.72
CA ILE A 546 -5.22 19.54 -8.53
C ILE A 546 -6.75 19.54 -8.34
N SER A 547 -7.51 19.78 -9.42
CA SER A 547 -8.99 19.88 -9.34
C SER A 547 -9.66 18.56 -8.95
N VAL A 548 -9.07 17.43 -9.33
CA VAL A 548 -9.60 16.09 -9.03
C VAL A 548 -9.14 15.57 -7.66
N GLY A 549 -8.15 16.24 -7.05
CA GLY A 549 -7.60 15.89 -5.73
C GLY A 549 -6.69 14.67 -5.77
N LEU A 550 -5.83 14.59 -6.79
CA LEU A 550 -4.83 13.52 -6.99
C LEU A 550 -3.45 13.87 -6.44
#